data_AF-A0A7Y2TR31-F1
#
_entry.id   AF-A0A7Y2TR31-F1
#
_cell.length_a   1.000
_cell.length_b   1.000
_cell.length_c   1.000
_cell.angle_alpha   90.00
_cell.angle_beta   90.00
_cell.angle_gamma   90.00
#
_symmetry.space_group_name_H-M   'P 1'
#
loop_
_entity.id
_entity.type
_entity.pdbx_description
1 polymer ?
#
loop_
_entity_poly.entity_id
_entity_poly.type
_entity_poly.pdbx_seq_one_letter_code
_entity_poly.pdbx_strand_id
1 'polypeptide(L)' 'MFEHHQEEMEKLMKDNEEFLRIYNRHQELDKRVTAAETGTAPMEDLALNQLKKEKLWAKDQLARIMDQAYGS' A
#
# COMPACT_ATOMS: atom_id res chain seq x y z
N MET A 1 1.62 1.12 17.26
CA MET A 1 0.50 0.39 16.61
C MET A 1 0.94 -0.41 15.38
N PHE A 2 1.90 0.04 14.55
CA PHE A 2 2.40 -0.77 13.41
C PHE A 2 3.68 -1.58 13.71
N GLU A 3 4.42 -1.24 14.76
CA GLU A 3 5.70 -1.88 15.12
C GLU A 3 5.58 -3.35 15.55
N HIS A 4 4.36 -3.84 15.86
CA HIS A 4 4.10 -5.23 16.25
C HIS A 4 3.49 -6.10 15.14
N HIS A 5 3.08 -5.52 14.01
CA HIS A 5 2.43 -6.27 12.91
C HIS A 5 3.38 -6.58 11.75
N GLN A 6 4.67 -6.27 11.89
CA GLN A 6 5.64 -6.50 10.82
C GLN A 6 5.79 -8.00 10.51
N GLU A 7 5.85 -8.84 11.54
CA GLU A 7 5.85 -10.31 11.39
C GLU A 7 4.54 -10.83 10.79
N GLU A 8 3.40 -10.23 11.14
CA GLU A 8 2.09 -10.60 10.62
C GLU A 8 1.92 -10.22 9.15
N MET A 9 2.38 -9.03 8.77
CA MET A 9 2.48 -8.64 7.37
C MET A 9 3.42 -9.56 6.60
N GLU A 10 4.60 -9.89 7.12
CA GLU A 10 5.53 -10.80 6.44
C GLU A 10 4.95 -12.23 6.28
N LYS A 11 4.20 -12.71 7.27
CA LYS A 11 3.45 -13.97 7.16
C LYS A 11 2.37 -13.87 6.10
N LEU A 12 1.53 -12.83 6.12
CA LEU A 12 0.49 -12.62 5.11
C LEU A 12 1.06 -12.43 3.71
N MET A 13 2.21 -11.76 3.56
CA MET A 13 2.90 -11.64 2.27
C MET A 13 3.36 -12.99 1.71
N LYS A 14 3.67 -13.96 2.58
CA LYS A 14 4.07 -15.31 2.17
C LYS A 14 2.87 -16.23 1.95
N ASP A 15 1.84 -16.10 2.78
CA ASP A 15 0.69 -17.00 2.81
C ASP A 15 -0.44 -16.54 1.86
N ASN A 16 -0.53 -15.24 1.59
CA ASN A 16 -1.57 -14.63 0.77
C ASN A 16 -0.97 -13.83 -0.40
N GLU A 17 -1.06 -14.42 -1.60
CA GLU A 17 -0.59 -13.79 -2.84
C GLU A 17 -1.33 -12.48 -3.16
N GLU A 18 -2.60 -12.35 -2.77
CA GLU A 18 -3.38 -11.13 -2.97
C GLU A 18 -2.83 -9.99 -2.10
N PHE A 19 -2.53 -10.28 -0.83
CA PHE A 19 -1.88 -9.33 0.07
C PHE A 19 -0.54 -8.85 -0.50
N LEU A 20 0.29 -9.79 -0.99
CA LEU A 20 1.57 -9.47 -1.61
C LEU A 20 1.42 -8.56 -2.83
N ARG A 21 0.44 -8.82 -3.70
CA ARG A 21 0.17 -8.01 -4.89
C ARG A 21 -0.24 -6.59 -4.51
N ILE A 22 -1.17 -6.45 -3.55
CA ILE A 22 -1.65 -5.14 -3.08
C ILE A 22 -0.52 -4.38 -2.38
N TYR A 23 0.31 -5.07 -1.58
CA TYR A 23 1.45 -4.47 -0.90
C TYR A 23 2.48 -3.92 -1.89
N ASN A 24 2.85 -4.71 -2.90
CA ASN A 24 3.75 -4.24 -3.96
C ASN A 24 3.15 -3.04 -4.70
N ARG A 25 1.85 -3.06 -5.00
CA ARG A 25 1.17 -1.94 -5.62
C ARG A 25 1.19 -0.68 -4.74
N HIS A 26 0.95 -0.81 -3.44
CA HIS A 26 1.06 0.29 -2.49
C HIS A 26 2.49 0.90 -2.50
N GLN A 27 3.52 0.05 -2.45
CA GLN A 27 4.93 0.49 -2.50
C GLN A 27 5.27 1.20 -3.81
N GLU A 28 4.78 0.71 -4.94
CA GLU A 28 4.97 1.36 -6.24
C GLU A 28 4.28 2.73 -6.29
N LEU A 29 3.04 2.81 -5.82
CA LEU A 29 2.28 4.06 -5.79
C LEU A 29 2.94 5.08 -4.87
N ASP A 30 3.42 4.65 -3.70
CA ASP A 30 4.18 5.50 -2.77
C ASP A 30 5.42 6.09 -3.43
N LYS A 31 6.25 5.25 -4.06
CA LYS A 31 7.44 5.71 -4.83
C LYS A 31 7.08 6.71 -5.91
N ARG A 32 5.99 6.49 -6.65
CA ARG A 32 5.53 7.41 -7.70
C ARG A 32 5.05 8.74 -7.14
N VAL A 33 4.29 8.71 -6.04
CA VAL A 33 3.85 9.91 -5.33
C VAL A 33 5.06 10.69 -4.82
N THR A 34 6.02 10.02 -4.16
CA THR A 34 7.24 10.67 -3.70
C THR A 34 8.07 11.24 -4.84
N ALA A 35 8.21 10.53 -5.96
CA ALA A 35 8.91 11.04 -7.14
C ALA A 35 8.23 12.28 -7.75
N ALA A 36 6.89 12.32 -7.73
CA ALA A 36 6.12 13.50 -8.12
C ALA A 36 6.33 14.67 -7.16
N GLU A 37 6.24 14.41 -5.86
CA GLU A 37 6.39 15.43 -4.80
C GLU A 37 7.83 15.97 -4.69
N THR A 38 8.83 15.15 -5.01
CA THR A 38 10.25 15.55 -5.07
C THR A 38 10.59 16.31 -6.36
N GLY A 39 9.68 16.32 -7.35
CA GLY A 39 9.90 16.92 -8.66
C GLY A 39 10.78 16.09 -9.61
N THR A 40 11.15 14.87 -9.21
CA THR A 40 11.94 13.93 -10.02
C THR A 40 11.13 13.38 -11.20
N ALA A 41 9.81 13.29 -11.04
CA ALA A 41 8.88 12.92 -12.10
C ALA A 41 7.64 13.84 -12.01
N PRO A 42 7.69 15.06 -12.56
CA PRO A 42 6.56 15.97 -12.49
C PRO A 42 5.33 15.34 -13.17
N MET A 43 4.21 15.30 -12.46
CA MET A 43 2.96 14.71 -12.92
C MET A 43 1.86 15.76 -12.84
N GLU A 44 0.84 15.65 -13.70
CA GLU A 44 -0.36 16.48 -13.58
C GLU A 44 -1.06 16.25 -12.24
N ASP A 45 -1.65 17.30 -11.69
CA ASP A 45 -2.32 17.27 -10.38
C ASP A 45 -3.45 16.22 -10.33
N LEU A 46 -4.15 16.01 -11.45
CA LEU A 46 -5.15 14.96 -11.61
C LEU A 46 -4.55 13.55 -11.54
N ALA A 47 -3.36 13.35 -12.10
CA ALA A 47 -2.65 12.07 -12.03
C ALA A 47 -2.16 11.81 -10.59
N LEU A 48 -1.62 12.82 -9.92
CA LEU A 48 -1.20 12.71 -8.52
C LEU A 48 -2.37 12.38 -7.58
N ASN A 49 -3.53 13.03 -7.79
CA ASN A 49 -4.75 12.74 -7.04
C ASN A 49 -5.26 11.31 -7.26
N GLN A 50 -5.16 10.78 -8.48
CA GLN A 50 -5.49 9.38 -8.77
C GLN A 50 -4.54 8.42 -8.04
N LEU A 51 -3.23 8.66 -8.09
CA LEU A 51 -2.25 7.85 -7.37
C LEU A 51 -2.48 7.85 -5.85
N LYS A 52 -2.83 9.01 -5.28
CA LYS A 52 -3.17 9.14 -3.85
C LYS A 52 -4.43 8.32 -3.51
N LYS A 53 -5.45 8.33 -4.37
CA LYS A 53 -6.66 7.49 -4.20
C LYS A 53 -6.35 5.99 -4.30
N GLU A 54 -5.56 5.59 -5.30
CA GLU A 54 -5.14 4.19 -5.44
C GLU A 54 -4.31 3.73 -4.24
N LYS A 55 -3.42 4.58 -3.72
CA LYS A 55 -2.62 4.29 -2.53
C LYS A 55 -3.51 4.09 -1.30
N LEU A 56 -4.52 4.95 -1.14
CA LEU A 56 -5.51 4.82 -0.06
C LEU A 56 -6.30 3.51 -0.19
N TRP A 57 -6.74 3.16 -1.39
CA TRP A 57 -7.45 1.90 -1.65
C TRP A 57 -6.59 0.68 -1.33
N ALA A 58 -5.32 0.69 -1.76
CA ALA A 58 -4.39 -0.40 -1.48
C ALA A 58 -4.17 -0.55 0.04
N LYS A 59 -4.02 0.56 0.76
CA LYS A 59 -3.91 0.55 2.23
C LYS A 59 -5.19 0.01 2.90
N ASP A 60 -6.37 0.42 2.45
CA ASP A 60 -7.66 -0.06 2.98
C ASP A 60 -7.80 -1.57 2.78
N GLN A 61 -7.42 -2.09 1.61
CA GLN A 61 -7.44 -3.52 1.35
C GLN A 61 -6.43 -4.30 2.21
N LEU A 62 -5.21 -3.81 2.37
CA LEU A 62 -4.23 -4.43 3.27
C LEU A 62 -4.77 -4.48 4.71
N ALA A 63 -5.39 -3.40 5.17
CA ALA A 63 -6.00 -3.33 6.50
C ALA A 63 -7.16 -4.32 6.64
N ARG A 64 -8.03 -4.44 5.63
CA ARG A 64 -9.11 -5.43 5.61
C ARG A 64 -8.62 -6.86 5.66
N ILE A 65 -7.60 -7.20 4.87
CA ILE A 65 -7.04 -8.56 4.85
C ILE A 65 -6.40 -8.89 6.21
N MET A 66 -5.68 -7.92 6.80
CA MET A 66 -5.12 -8.07 8.15
C MET A 66 -6.21 -8.24 9.22
N ASP A 67 -7.25 -7.42 9.17
CA ASP A 67 -8.40 -7.50 10.07
C ASP A 67 -9.13 -8.85 9.92
N GLN A 68 -9.28 -9.38 8.71
CA GLN A 68 -9.85 -10.70 8.51
C GLN A 68 -8.96 -11.84 9.02
N ALA A 69 -7.64 -11.69 8.93
CA ALA A 69 -6.68 -12.72 9.32
C ALA A 69 -6.41 -12.75 10.84
N TYR A 70 -6.46 -11.59 11.50
CA TYR A 70 -6.03 -11.40 12.89
C TYR A 70 -7.07 -10.73 13.78
N GLY A 71 -8.13 -10.16 13.22
CA GLY A 71 -9.25 -9.53 13.94
C GLY A 71 -10.29 -10.58 14.35
N SER A 72 -9.92 -11.42 15.32
CA SER A 72 -10.87 -12.26 16.07
C SER A 72 -10.74 -12.06 17.58
#